data_AF-A0A0A9XKL6-F1
#
_entry.id   AF-A0A0A9XKL6-F1
#
_cell.length_a   1.000
_cell.length_b   1.000
_cell.length_c   1.000
_cell.angle_alpha   90.00
_cell.angle_beta   90.00
_cell.angle_gamma   90.00
#
_symmetry.space_group_name_H-M   'P 1'
#
loop_
_entity.id
_entity.type
_entity.pdbx_description
1 polymer ?
#
loop_
_entity_poly.entity_id
_entity_poly.type
_entity_poly.pdbx_seq_one_letter_code
_entity_poly.pdbx_strand_id
1 'polypeptide(L)'
;MIDFSDRIANLIVTEIVRLDSLKMRARLIGKYINVADKLHRLHNMHSTHSVLNGLTMPAIHRLTMTWAYLRKHHYSKYKRLNTLLKLYKDVRTPLYCKMFEKYSRTPPYLPSIGCMIHGLLGNLPKASFLSGSKSYHSFASSIWSKRQRLRFWRTQSAGGSLASETTRNTLSSESGEFSNLESVIRPPDDGECGKGLRLEVAKESLKIWQQSATTYDLIESPLVREFLLKAKYLEDTESFFFSQKTEPNMNLQNTTRTFLRNLEMMHGIQ
;
A
#
# COMPACT_ATOMS: atom_id res chain seq x y z
N MET A 1 -10.34 -6.81 -7.90
CA MET A 1 -9.79 -6.59 -6.53
C MET A 1 -9.30 -5.16 -6.34
N ILE A 2 -8.51 -4.61 -7.28
CA ILE A 2 -8.00 -3.23 -7.22
C ILE A 2 -9.15 -2.22 -7.25
N ASP A 3 -10.02 -2.30 -8.26
CA ASP A 3 -11.17 -1.37 -8.39
C ASP A 3 -12.09 -1.37 -7.16
N PHE A 4 -12.29 -2.55 -6.55
CA PHE A 4 -13.10 -2.64 -5.33
C PHE A 4 -12.39 -1.98 -4.14
N SER A 5 -11.07 -2.13 -4.02
CA SER A 5 -10.29 -1.44 -2.98
C SER A 5 -10.31 0.08 -3.14
N ASP A 6 -10.20 0.56 -4.36
CA ASP A 6 -10.24 2.00 -4.67
C ASP A 6 -11.63 2.56 -4.39
N ARG A 7 -12.68 1.83 -4.78
CA ARG A 7 -14.06 2.13 -4.41
C ARG A 7 -14.24 2.26 -2.89
N ILE A 8 -13.69 1.33 -2.10
CA ILE A 8 -13.77 1.39 -0.63
C ILE A 8 -13.06 2.64 -0.11
N ALA A 9 -11.88 2.96 -0.63
CA ALA A 9 -11.14 4.17 -0.24
C ALA A 9 -11.95 5.44 -0.55
N ASN A 10 -12.51 5.55 -1.76
CA ASN A 10 -13.31 6.70 -2.17
C ASN A 10 -14.63 6.84 -1.40
N LEU A 11 -15.29 5.72 -1.07
CA LEU A 11 -16.47 5.72 -0.19
C LEU A 11 -16.12 6.27 1.20
N ILE A 12 -15.01 5.84 1.79
CA ILE A 12 -14.54 6.35 3.09
C ILE A 12 -14.31 7.86 3.03
N VAL A 13 -13.61 8.34 2.00
CA VAL A 13 -13.36 9.77 1.80
C VAL A 13 -14.67 10.53 1.68
N THR A 14 -15.58 10.06 0.81
CA THR A 14 -16.88 10.66 0.55
C THR A 14 -17.69 10.86 1.83
N GLU A 15 -17.80 9.82 2.65
CA GLU A 15 -18.56 9.85 3.89
C GLU A 15 -17.95 10.82 4.91
N ILE A 16 -16.63 11.01 4.91
CA ILE A 16 -15.96 11.96 5.81
C ILE A 16 -16.13 13.40 5.33
N VAL A 17 -15.88 13.69 4.05
CA VAL A 17 -15.86 15.08 3.54
C VAL A 17 -17.26 15.71 3.48
N ARG A 18 -18.32 14.89 3.36
CA ARG A 18 -19.73 15.34 3.37
C ARG A 18 -20.25 15.75 4.74
N LEU A 19 -19.53 15.44 5.82
CA LEU A 19 -19.96 15.82 7.18
C LEU A 19 -19.50 17.24 7.52
N ASP A 20 -20.44 18.15 7.76
CA ASP A 20 -20.14 19.54 8.14
C ASP A 20 -19.60 19.66 9.57
N SER A 21 -20.06 18.78 10.48
CA SER A 21 -19.64 18.81 11.88
C SER A 21 -18.25 18.20 12.07
N LEU A 22 -17.31 19.02 12.55
CA LEU A 22 -15.93 18.61 12.90
C LEU A 22 -15.91 17.44 13.90
N LYS A 23 -16.78 17.46 14.90
CA LYS A 23 -16.91 16.38 15.89
C LYS A 23 -17.38 15.08 15.24
N MET A 24 -18.33 15.15 14.31
CA MET A 24 -18.84 13.98 13.60
C MET A 24 -17.80 13.41 12.63
N ARG A 25 -17.07 14.26 11.89
CA ARG A 25 -15.93 13.84 11.06
C ARG A 25 -14.89 13.07 11.86
N ALA A 26 -14.42 13.64 12.97
CA ALA A 26 -13.42 12.99 13.81
C ALA A 26 -13.92 11.66 14.40
N ARG A 27 -15.21 11.59 14.78
CA ARG A 27 -15.85 10.35 15.24
C ARG A 27 -15.91 9.30 14.12
N LEU A 28 -16.25 9.69 12.90
CA LEU A 28 -16.34 8.79 11.75
C LEU A 28 -14.96 8.26 11.34
N ILE A 29 -13.93 9.11 11.28
CA ILE A 29 -12.54 8.66 11.11
C ILE A 29 -12.17 7.64 12.20
N GLY A 30 -12.53 7.93 13.45
CA GLY A 30 -12.36 6.99 14.55
C GLY A 30 -13.06 5.65 14.36
N LYS A 31 -14.23 5.61 13.72
CA LYS A 31 -14.92 4.36 13.37
C LYS A 31 -14.16 3.60 12.28
N TYR A 32 -13.68 4.27 11.23
CA TYR A 32 -12.88 3.62 10.19
C TYR A 32 -11.54 3.08 10.69
N ILE A 33 -10.90 3.76 11.65
CA ILE A 33 -9.72 3.21 12.33
C ILE A 33 -10.05 1.89 13.05
N ASN A 34 -11.21 1.82 13.73
CA ASN A 34 -11.66 0.59 14.37
C ASN A 34 -11.97 -0.51 13.34
N VAL A 35 -12.52 -0.15 12.18
CA VAL A 35 -12.73 -1.09 11.07
C VAL A 35 -11.39 -1.65 10.58
N ALA A 36 -10.40 -0.80 10.31
CA ALA A 36 -9.05 -1.22 9.93
C ALA A 36 -8.40 -2.12 10.99
N ASP A 37 -8.56 -1.80 12.27
CA ASP A 37 -8.06 -2.62 13.37
C ASP A 37 -8.72 -4.01 13.41
N LYS A 38 -10.04 -4.08 13.21
CA LYS A 38 -10.77 -5.36 13.14
C LYS A 38 -10.33 -6.19 11.94
N LEU A 39 -10.22 -5.58 10.76
CA LEU A 39 -9.75 -6.25 9.53
C LEU A 39 -8.33 -6.80 9.71
N HIS A 40 -7.45 -6.02 10.36
CA HIS A 40 -6.09 -6.46 10.67
C HIS A 40 -6.07 -7.67 11.60
N ARG A 41 -6.91 -7.67 12.65
CA ARG A 41 -7.06 -8.82 13.57
C ARG A 41 -7.66 -10.06 12.89
N LEU A 42 -8.49 -9.86 11.86
CA LEU A 42 -9.01 -10.93 11.00
C LEU A 42 -8.00 -11.40 9.94
N HIS A 43 -6.75 -10.96 10.00
CA HIS A 43 -5.70 -11.24 9.01
C HIS A 43 -6.08 -10.83 7.57
N ASN A 44 -7.03 -9.89 7.42
CA ASN A 44 -7.44 -9.34 6.14
C ASN A 44 -6.60 -8.10 5.80
N MET A 45 -5.38 -8.35 5.31
CA MET A 45 -4.40 -7.31 5.02
C MET A 45 -4.81 -6.45 3.84
N HIS A 46 -5.45 -7.04 2.82
CA HIS A 46 -5.93 -6.34 1.63
C HIS A 46 -6.92 -5.23 1.99
N SER A 47 -7.98 -5.58 2.72
CA SER A 47 -9.02 -4.61 3.09
C SER A 47 -8.53 -3.61 4.13
N THR A 48 -7.66 -4.04 5.06
CA THR A 48 -6.99 -3.12 6.00
C THR A 48 -6.26 -2.02 5.22
N HIS A 49 -5.47 -2.40 4.21
CA HIS A 49 -4.75 -1.45 3.37
C HIS A 49 -5.70 -0.50 2.63
N SER A 50 -6.82 -1.00 2.08
CA SER A 50 -7.82 -0.14 1.40
C SER A 50 -8.43 0.91 2.32
N VAL A 51 -8.77 0.55 3.57
CA VAL A 51 -9.30 1.50 4.55
C VAL A 51 -8.25 2.54 4.93
N LEU A 52 -7.00 2.12 5.15
CA LEU A 52 -5.91 3.03 5.47
C LEU A 52 -5.62 4.00 4.32
N ASN A 53 -5.63 3.52 3.08
CA ASN A 53 -5.47 4.35 1.89
C ASN A 53 -6.50 5.49 1.87
N GLY A 54 -7.79 5.18 2.04
CA GLY A 54 -8.85 6.20 2.11
C GLY A 54 -8.61 7.25 3.20
N LEU A 55 -8.11 6.84 4.38
CA LEU A 55 -7.77 7.78 5.46
C LEU A 55 -6.53 8.63 5.19
N THR A 56 -5.65 8.20 4.28
CA THR A 56 -4.44 8.93 3.88
C THR A 56 -4.58 9.74 2.60
N MET A 57 -5.71 9.64 1.90
CA MET A 57 -5.95 10.39 0.67
C MET A 57 -5.84 11.91 0.90
N PRO A 58 -5.38 12.69 -0.09
CA PRO A 58 -5.12 14.12 0.07
C PRO A 58 -6.30 14.92 0.64
N ALA A 59 -7.52 14.61 0.20
CA ALA A 59 -8.76 15.23 0.67
C ALA A 59 -8.98 15.06 2.19
N ILE A 60 -8.54 13.95 2.77
CA ILE A 60 -8.67 13.68 4.21
C ILE A 60 -7.43 14.13 4.97
N HIS A 61 -6.23 13.88 4.42
CA HIS A 61 -4.96 14.22 5.06
C HIS A 61 -4.87 15.73 5.40
N ARG A 62 -5.43 16.59 4.55
CA ARG A 62 -5.43 18.05 4.76
C ARG A 62 -6.40 18.59 5.81
N LEU A 63 -7.31 17.77 6.35
CA LEU A 63 -8.31 18.20 7.35
C LEU A 63 -7.66 18.41 8.73
N THR A 64 -6.79 19.42 8.82
CA THR A 64 -5.93 19.69 9.98
C THR A 64 -6.70 19.85 11.28
N MET A 65 -7.87 20.50 11.25
CA MET A 65 -8.69 20.72 12.43
C MET A 65 -9.36 19.42 12.88
N THR A 66 -9.87 18.63 11.94
CA THR A 66 -10.40 17.29 12.23
C THR A 66 -9.33 16.38 12.84
N TRP A 67 -8.11 16.37 12.29
CA TRP A 67 -7.01 15.58 12.84
C TRP A 67 -6.56 16.07 14.21
N ALA A 68 -6.50 17.38 14.45
CA ALA A 68 -6.20 17.95 15.76
C ALA A 68 -7.24 17.54 16.80
N TYR A 69 -8.53 17.58 16.45
CA TYR A 69 -9.62 17.12 17.31
C TYR A 69 -9.50 15.62 17.63
N LEU A 70 -9.22 14.78 16.63
CA LEU A 70 -9.00 13.35 16.83
C LEU A 70 -7.82 13.08 17.78
N ARG A 71 -6.71 13.80 17.64
CA ARG A 71 -5.54 13.67 18.54
C ARG A 71 -5.89 14.05 19.98
N LYS A 72 -6.65 15.13 20.17
CA LYS A 72 -7.04 15.63 21.49
C LYS A 72 -8.07 14.76 22.19
N HIS A 73 -9.12 14.33 21.47
CA HIS A 73 -10.29 13.67 22.07
C HIS A 73 -10.35 12.15 21.87
N HIS A 74 -9.60 11.62 20.90
CA HIS A 74 -9.61 10.20 20.52
C HIS A 74 -8.17 9.68 20.34
N TYR A 75 -7.29 10.06 21.27
CA TYR A 75 -5.85 9.77 21.18
C TYR A 75 -5.52 8.29 20.99
N SER A 76 -6.22 7.38 21.68
CA SER A 76 -6.02 5.93 21.52
C SER A 76 -6.24 5.45 20.09
N LYS A 77 -7.28 5.96 19.42
CA LYS A 77 -7.56 5.66 17.99
C LYS A 77 -6.47 6.25 17.11
N TYR A 78 -6.07 7.50 17.35
CA TYR A 78 -4.97 8.13 16.60
C TYR A 78 -3.65 7.37 16.75
N LYS A 79 -3.31 6.92 17.96
CA LYS A 79 -2.12 6.08 18.22
C LYS A 79 -2.21 4.76 17.44
N ARG A 80 -3.38 4.11 17.46
CA ARG A 80 -3.61 2.86 16.70
C ARG A 80 -3.47 3.06 15.19
N LEU A 81 -4.03 4.14 14.65
CA LEU A 81 -3.86 4.51 13.25
C LEU A 81 -2.37 4.61 12.88
N ASN A 82 -1.57 5.35 13.65
CA ASN A 82 -0.14 5.48 13.36
C ASN A 82 0.61 4.14 13.39
N THR A 83 0.24 3.23 14.30
CA THR A 83 0.79 1.86 14.30
C THR A 83 0.44 1.12 13.02
N LEU A 84 -0.82 1.18 12.59
CA LEU A 84 -1.28 0.53 11.36
C LEU A 84 -0.63 1.15 10.11
N LEU A 85 -0.56 2.47 10.01
CA LEU A 85 0.08 3.15 8.88
C LEU A 85 1.57 2.79 8.76
N LYS A 86 2.29 2.68 9.87
CA LYS A 86 3.69 2.22 9.85
C LYS A 86 3.81 0.77 9.39
N LEU A 87 2.90 -0.08 9.84
CA LEU A 87 2.88 -1.52 9.51
C LEU A 87 2.52 -1.79 8.05
N TYR A 88 1.61 -1.02 7.48
CA TYR A 88 1.10 -1.17 6.12
C TYR A 88 1.72 -0.19 5.12
N LYS A 89 2.77 0.56 5.50
CA LYS A 89 3.40 1.58 4.65
C LYS A 89 3.84 1.04 3.30
N ASP A 90 4.45 -0.15 3.30
CA ASP A 90 4.92 -0.83 2.10
C ASP A 90 5.02 -2.33 2.39
N VAL A 91 4.55 -3.16 1.46
CA VAL A 91 4.54 -4.62 1.57
C VAL A 91 5.94 -5.23 1.60
N ARG A 92 6.96 -4.48 1.19
CA ARG A 92 8.38 -4.87 1.19
C ARG A 92 9.07 -4.58 2.52
N THR A 93 8.43 -3.85 3.43
CA THR A 93 9.05 -3.52 4.71
C THR A 93 9.23 -4.79 5.57
N PRO A 94 10.34 -4.94 6.32
CA PRO A 94 10.54 -6.10 7.19
C PRO A 94 9.40 -6.31 8.19
N LEU A 95 8.81 -5.21 8.66
CA LEU A 95 7.68 -5.21 9.58
C LEU A 95 6.43 -5.86 8.95
N TYR A 96 6.09 -5.47 7.71
CA TYR A 96 5.00 -6.10 6.97
C TYR A 96 5.30 -7.56 6.67
N CYS A 97 6.51 -7.89 6.19
CA CYS A 97 6.88 -9.28 5.86
C CYS A 97 6.78 -10.19 7.08
N LYS A 98 7.25 -9.76 8.25
CA LYS A 98 7.15 -10.51 9.51
C LYS A 98 5.69 -10.71 9.95
N MET A 99 4.85 -9.69 9.80
CA MET A 99 3.41 -9.82 10.07
C MET A 99 2.74 -10.80 9.11
N PHE A 100 2.96 -10.63 7.80
CA PHE A 100 2.37 -11.48 6.77
C PHE A 100 2.74 -12.94 7.02
N GLU A 101 4.02 -13.20 7.30
CA GLU A 101 4.49 -14.53 7.60
C GLU A 101 3.85 -15.13 8.85
N LYS A 102 3.69 -14.34 9.93
CA LYS A 102 2.99 -14.79 11.13
C LYS A 102 1.54 -15.20 10.80
N TYR A 103 0.81 -14.37 10.07
CA TYR A 103 -0.60 -14.62 9.73
C TYR A 103 -0.78 -15.77 8.75
N SER A 104 0.17 -15.97 7.82
CA SER A 104 0.13 -17.07 6.85
C SER A 104 0.16 -18.46 7.49
N ARG A 105 0.58 -18.57 8.76
CA ARG A 105 0.61 -19.84 9.52
C ARG A 105 -0.77 -20.25 10.05
N THR A 106 -1.71 -19.33 10.12
CA THR A 106 -3.00 -19.52 10.79
C THR A 106 -4.14 -18.99 9.91
N PRO A 107 -4.72 -19.83 9.04
CA PRO A 107 -5.93 -19.50 8.31
C PRO A 107 -7.10 -19.15 9.26
N PRO A 108 -8.04 -18.29 8.86
CA PRO A 108 -8.09 -17.59 7.57
C PRO A 108 -7.13 -16.39 7.50
N TYR A 109 -6.68 -16.05 6.29
CA TYR A 109 -5.96 -14.81 6.02
C TYR A 109 -6.15 -14.35 4.56
N LEU A 110 -6.04 -13.04 4.32
CA LEU A 110 -6.12 -12.44 2.98
C LEU A 110 -5.01 -11.41 2.78
N PRO A 111 -3.92 -11.75 2.06
CA PRO A 111 -2.80 -10.84 1.81
C PRO A 111 -3.20 -9.67 0.90
N SER A 112 -2.48 -8.54 0.99
CA SER A 112 -2.63 -7.45 0.02
C SER A 112 -2.23 -7.92 -1.38
N ILE A 113 -3.03 -7.56 -2.38
CA ILE A 113 -2.71 -7.83 -3.80
C ILE A 113 -1.36 -7.21 -4.21
N GLY A 114 -0.92 -6.15 -3.51
CA GLY A 114 0.40 -5.55 -3.70
C GLY A 114 1.53 -6.57 -3.56
N CYS A 115 1.40 -7.55 -2.65
CA CYS A 115 2.39 -8.63 -2.51
C CYS A 115 2.56 -9.44 -3.81
N MET A 116 1.45 -9.70 -4.51
CA MET A 116 1.44 -10.42 -5.78
C MET A 116 2.07 -9.58 -6.90
N ILE A 117 1.67 -8.30 -6.99
CA ILE A 117 2.20 -7.37 -8.00
C ILE A 117 3.72 -7.23 -7.84
N HIS A 118 4.19 -6.95 -6.62
CA HIS A 118 5.62 -6.87 -6.35
C HIS A 118 6.35 -8.20 -6.58
N GLY A 119 5.70 -9.34 -6.34
CA GLY A 119 6.26 -10.67 -6.62
C GLY A 119 6.45 -10.92 -8.12
N LEU A 120 5.43 -10.62 -8.93
CA LEU A 120 5.49 -10.73 -10.40
C LEU A 120 6.55 -9.80 -11.00
N LEU A 121 6.64 -8.58 -10.47
CA LEU A 121 7.64 -7.60 -10.90
C LEU A 121 9.06 -7.93 -10.43
N GLY A 122 9.24 -8.91 -9.53
CA GLY A 122 10.55 -9.27 -8.99
C GLY A 122 11.08 -8.29 -7.93
N ASN A 123 10.20 -7.47 -7.36
CA ASN A 123 10.52 -6.37 -6.46
C ASN A 123 10.33 -6.70 -4.96
N LEU A 124 10.10 -7.98 -4.62
CA LEU A 124 10.01 -8.40 -3.22
C LEU A 124 11.39 -8.46 -2.56
N PRO A 125 11.49 -8.25 -1.23
CA PRO A 125 12.75 -8.32 -0.52
C PRO A 125 13.46 -9.65 -0.72
N LYS A 126 14.79 -9.61 -0.88
CA LYS A 126 15.62 -10.82 -0.97
C LYS A 126 15.46 -11.66 0.30
N ALA A 127 15.37 -12.98 0.14
CA ALA A 127 15.14 -13.94 1.22
C ALA A 127 16.17 -13.87 2.37
N SER A 128 17.37 -13.31 2.11
CA SER A 128 18.41 -13.09 3.11
C SER A 128 18.00 -12.15 4.25
N PHE A 129 17.12 -11.17 4.00
CA PHE A 129 16.58 -10.28 5.04
C PHE A 129 15.53 -10.95 5.94
N LEU A 130 15.09 -12.16 5.58
CA LEU A 130 13.96 -12.87 6.18
C LEU A 130 14.36 -14.27 6.67
N SER A 131 15.68 -14.55 6.74
CA SER A 131 16.28 -15.89 6.94
C SER A 131 15.99 -16.56 8.30
N GLY A 132 15.20 -15.94 9.17
CA GLY A 132 14.83 -16.52 10.46
C GLY A 132 13.58 -17.41 10.43
N SER A 133 12.88 -17.56 9.30
CA SER A 133 11.45 -17.93 9.40
C SER A 133 10.87 -18.69 8.19
N LYS A 134 10.11 -19.76 8.50
CA LYS A 134 9.78 -20.89 7.62
C LYS A 134 8.43 -20.81 6.86
N SER A 135 7.65 -19.73 6.86
CA SER A 135 6.23 -19.84 6.43
C SER A 135 5.91 -19.52 4.96
N TYR A 136 6.39 -18.39 4.41
CA TYR A 136 6.10 -18.00 3.00
C TYR A 136 7.35 -18.17 2.13
N HIS A 137 8.50 -17.82 2.68
CA HIS A 137 9.78 -17.96 2.01
C HIS A 137 10.27 -19.40 1.96
N SER A 138 9.83 -20.31 2.84
CA SER A 138 10.26 -21.71 2.74
C SER A 138 9.70 -22.39 1.49
N PHE A 139 8.52 -22.01 1.00
CA PHE A 139 7.96 -22.55 -0.25
C PHE A 139 8.61 -21.92 -1.49
N ALA A 140 8.71 -20.59 -1.55
CA ALA A 140 9.42 -19.89 -2.62
C ALA A 140 10.92 -20.28 -2.67
N SER A 141 11.58 -20.36 -1.51
CA SER A 141 12.94 -20.91 -1.36
C SER A 141 13.00 -22.39 -1.69
N SER A 142 12.02 -23.22 -1.33
CA SER A 142 12.00 -24.65 -1.70
C SER A 142 11.90 -24.83 -3.22
N ILE A 143 11.11 -24.01 -3.92
CA ILE A 143 11.04 -24.03 -5.39
C ILE A 143 12.35 -23.51 -6.01
N TRP A 144 12.91 -22.41 -5.47
CA TRP A 144 14.17 -21.82 -5.95
C TRP A 144 15.39 -22.75 -5.68
N SER A 145 15.41 -23.47 -4.55
CA SER A 145 16.46 -24.42 -4.15
C SER A 145 16.29 -25.81 -4.80
N LYS A 146 15.06 -26.35 -4.91
CA LYS A 146 14.79 -27.62 -5.62
C LYS A 146 15.24 -27.57 -7.08
N ARG A 147 15.19 -26.40 -7.74
CA ARG A 147 15.63 -26.26 -9.14
C ARG A 147 17.06 -25.75 -9.35
N GLN A 148 17.73 -25.14 -8.36
CA GLN A 148 19.20 -25.05 -8.39
C GLN A 148 19.83 -26.45 -8.48
N ARG A 149 19.21 -27.44 -7.83
CA ARG A 149 19.62 -28.85 -7.91
C ARG A 149 19.36 -29.49 -9.28
N LEU A 150 18.40 -29.00 -10.07
CA LEU A 150 18.17 -29.44 -11.46
C LEU A 150 19.05 -28.73 -12.49
N ARG A 151 19.66 -27.58 -12.15
CA ARG A 151 20.71 -26.95 -12.96
C ARG A 151 22.10 -27.55 -12.70
N PHE A 152 22.33 -28.12 -11.52
CA PHE A 152 23.61 -28.77 -11.20
C PHE A 152 23.77 -30.15 -11.87
N TRP A 153 22.68 -30.80 -12.29
CA TRP A 153 22.71 -32.11 -12.97
C TRP A 153 22.48 -32.05 -14.49
N ARG A 154 22.54 -30.86 -15.12
CA ARG A 154 22.41 -30.73 -16.58
C ARG A 154 23.52 -29.90 -17.25
N THR A 155 24.67 -29.79 -16.59
CA THR A 155 25.93 -29.25 -17.17
C THR A 155 27.14 -30.15 -16.91
N GLN A 156 26.93 -31.43 -16.61
CA GLN A 156 27.95 -32.48 -16.76
C GLN A 156 27.43 -33.58 -17.69
N SER A 157 27.28 -33.26 -18.97
CA SER A 157 27.35 -34.19 -20.10
C SER A 157 27.26 -33.36 -21.37
N ALA A 158 28.22 -33.55 -22.28
CA ALA A 158 28.65 -32.67 -23.38
C ALA A 158 29.43 -31.45 -22.85
N GLY A 159 30.76 -31.36 -22.89
CA GLY A 159 31.74 -31.91 -23.83
C GLY A 159 32.22 -30.79 -24.76
N GLY A 160 33.45 -30.30 -24.58
CA GLY A 160 34.11 -29.43 -25.57
C GLY A 160 34.85 -28.19 -25.03
N SER A 161 36.09 -28.40 -24.58
CA SER A 161 37.33 -27.64 -24.82
C SER A 161 37.34 -26.14 -25.22
N LEU A 162 38.23 -25.40 -24.54
CA LEU A 162 39.32 -24.53 -25.06
C LEU A 162 39.25 -22.98 -24.91
N ALA A 163 40.27 -22.46 -24.18
CA ALA A 163 40.91 -21.12 -24.15
C ALA A 163 40.11 -19.89 -23.63
N SER A 164 40.52 -19.14 -22.58
CA SER A 164 41.71 -18.26 -22.35
C SER A 164 41.84 -17.16 -23.42
N GLU A 165 41.98 -15.84 -23.19
CA GLU A 165 42.66 -14.98 -22.19
C GLU A 165 42.11 -13.52 -22.33
N THR A 166 41.96 -12.72 -21.26
CA THR A 166 42.81 -11.55 -20.83
C THR A 166 42.84 -10.37 -21.83
N THR A 167 42.41 -9.12 -21.56
CA THR A 167 43.03 -7.99 -20.80
C THR A 167 42.06 -6.77 -20.87
N ARG A 168 41.69 -6.07 -19.79
CA ARG A 168 42.27 -4.83 -19.17
C ARG A 168 42.51 -3.59 -20.05
N ASN A 169 41.82 -2.49 -19.70
CA ASN A 169 42.26 -1.08 -19.50
C ASN A 169 41.30 -0.05 -20.17
N THR A 170 41.12 1.23 -19.78
CA THR A 170 41.21 2.09 -18.58
C THR A 170 41.00 3.55 -19.08
N LEU A 171 40.30 4.42 -18.31
CA LEU A 171 40.19 5.90 -18.40
C LEU A 171 39.37 6.51 -19.59
N SER A 172 38.55 7.57 -19.48
CA SER A 172 38.66 8.82 -18.72
C SER A 172 37.34 9.66 -18.69
N SER A 173 37.22 10.46 -17.61
CA SER A 173 36.65 11.80 -17.35
C SER A 173 35.35 12.37 -17.98
N GLU A 174 34.52 12.90 -17.06
CA GLU A 174 33.73 14.18 -17.02
C GLU A 174 32.88 14.58 -18.25
N SER A 175 31.61 14.99 -18.17
CA SER A 175 30.89 15.87 -17.24
C SER A 175 29.38 15.74 -17.50
N GLY A 176 28.55 16.26 -16.58
CA GLY A 176 27.19 15.78 -16.35
C GLY A 176 26.12 16.06 -17.41
N GLU A 177 25.12 15.18 -17.43
CA GLU A 177 23.80 15.42 -18.01
C GLU A 177 22.77 14.48 -17.34
N PHE A 178 21.60 15.04 -17.06
CA PHE A 178 20.45 14.41 -16.39
C PHE A 178 20.14 13.00 -16.93
N SER A 179 20.51 11.97 -16.19
CA SER A 179 20.23 10.57 -16.57
C SER A 179 19.91 9.73 -15.36
N ASN A 180 18.84 10.07 -14.62
CA ASN A 180 18.53 9.33 -13.38
C ASN A 180 17.04 9.17 -13.08
N LEU A 181 16.31 8.59 -14.03
CA LEU A 181 15.01 7.98 -13.70
C LEU A 181 14.79 6.61 -14.34
N GLU A 182 15.43 6.30 -15.47
CA GLU A 182 15.32 4.99 -16.12
C GLU A 182 16.24 3.90 -15.53
N SER A 183 17.32 4.29 -14.85
CA SER A 183 18.26 3.35 -14.19
C SER A 183 17.69 2.73 -12.90
N VAL A 184 16.73 3.42 -12.27
CA VAL A 184 16.07 2.96 -11.03
C VAL A 184 14.93 1.97 -11.34
N ILE A 185 14.49 1.90 -12.59
CA ILE A 185 13.40 1.03 -13.08
C ILE A 185 13.93 0.09 -14.16
N ARG A 186 15.14 -0.46 -14.02
CA ARG A 186 15.47 -1.72 -14.69
C ARG A 186 15.21 -2.87 -13.73
N PRO A 187 14.19 -3.72 -13.98
CA PRO A 187 14.16 -5.03 -13.36
C PRO A 187 15.51 -5.71 -13.66
N PRO A 188 16.10 -6.46 -12.72
CA PRO A 188 17.26 -7.28 -13.02
C PRO A 188 16.95 -8.12 -14.26
N ASP A 189 17.91 -8.16 -15.18
CA ASP A 189 17.84 -8.89 -16.44
C ASP A 189 17.80 -10.40 -16.16
N ASP A 190 16.64 -10.84 -15.68
CA ASP A 190 16.31 -12.25 -15.53
C ASP A 190 15.71 -12.64 -16.89
N GLY A 191 16.48 -13.39 -17.69
CA GLY A 191 16.02 -13.93 -18.97
C GLY A 191 14.66 -14.64 -18.85
N GLU A 192 14.01 -14.98 -19.97
CA GLU A 192 12.62 -15.49 -20.01
C GLU A 192 12.29 -16.60 -18.98
N CYS A 193 13.28 -17.43 -18.63
CA CYS A 193 13.22 -18.44 -17.57
C CYS A 193 12.86 -17.87 -16.18
N GLY A 194 13.35 -16.68 -15.82
CA GLY A 194 13.04 -15.99 -14.57
C GLY A 194 11.60 -15.45 -14.55
N LYS A 195 11.10 -14.92 -15.67
CA LYS A 195 9.71 -14.43 -15.79
C LYS A 195 8.72 -15.59 -15.63
N GLY A 196 8.96 -16.72 -16.31
CA GLY A 196 8.14 -17.92 -16.19
C GLY A 196 8.09 -18.47 -14.75
N LEU A 197 9.22 -18.48 -14.05
CA LEU A 197 9.27 -18.93 -12.66
C LEU A 197 8.48 -18.03 -11.71
N ARG A 198 8.55 -16.70 -11.88
CA ARG A 198 7.77 -15.75 -11.06
C ARG A 198 6.27 -15.95 -11.24
N LEU A 199 5.83 -16.19 -12.48
CA LEU A 199 4.43 -16.45 -12.78
C LEU A 199 3.92 -17.74 -12.12
N GLU A 200 4.70 -18.82 -12.17
CA GLU A 200 4.30 -20.08 -11.53
C GLU A 200 4.25 -19.97 -10.00
N VAL A 201 5.21 -19.29 -9.39
CA VAL A 201 5.17 -19.01 -7.93
C VAL A 201 3.96 -18.14 -7.56
N ALA A 202 3.65 -17.15 -8.38
CA ALA A 202 2.48 -16.28 -8.19
C ALA A 202 1.16 -17.07 -8.26
N LYS A 203 1.01 -17.95 -9.26
CA LYS A 203 -0.17 -18.82 -9.41
C LYS A 203 -0.37 -19.72 -8.19
N GLU A 204 0.67 -20.40 -7.75
CA GLU A 204 0.57 -21.31 -6.61
C GLU A 204 0.31 -20.55 -5.31
N SER A 205 0.95 -19.39 -5.12
CA SER A 205 0.68 -18.51 -3.98
C SER A 205 -0.79 -18.05 -3.96
N LEU A 206 -1.32 -17.66 -5.12
CA LEU A 206 -2.72 -17.24 -5.24
C LEU A 206 -3.68 -18.37 -4.87
N LYS A 207 -3.42 -19.59 -5.33
CA LYS A 207 -4.20 -20.78 -4.98
C LYS A 207 -4.23 -21.02 -3.46
N ILE A 208 -3.07 -20.94 -2.80
CA ILE A 208 -2.97 -21.09 -1.34
C ILE A 208 -3.76 -19.98 -0.61
N TRP A 209 -3.66 -18.74 -1.10
CA TRP A 209 -4.39 -17.62 -0.49
C TRP A 209 -5.90 -17.76 -0.66
N GLN A 210 -6.36 -18.23 -1.83
CA GLN A 210 -7.78 -18.52 -2.07
C GLN A 210 -8.30 -19.60 -1.12
N GLN A 211 -7.56 -20.72 -0.99
CA GLN A 211 -7.90 -21.79 -0.03
C GLN A 211 -7.90 -21.30 1.42
N SER A 212 -6.96 -20.43 1.79
CA SER A 212 -6.93 -19.85 3.13
C SER A 212 -8.07 -18.86 3.37
N ALA A 213 -8.54 -18.16 2.33
CA ALA A 213 -9.65 -17.24 2.43
C ALA A 213 -11.01 -17.97 2.50
N THR A 214 -11.15 -19.17 1.94
CA THR A 214 -12.41 -19.93 2.06
C THR A 214 -12.74 -20.35 3.50
N THR A 215 -11.76 -20.31 4.42
CA THR A 215 -11.97 -20.66 5.84
C THR A 215 -12.45 -19.47 6.68
N TYR A 216 -12.80 -18.33 6.06
CA TYR A 216 -13.47 -17.24 6.77
C TYR A 216 -14.90 -17.65 7.14
N ASP A 217 -15.19 -17.72 8.43
CA ASP A 217 -16.53 -17.93 8.97
C ASP A 217 -17.17 -16.58 9.32
N LEU A 218 -17.70 -15.90 8.29
CA LEU A 218 -18.29 -14.57 8.41
C LEU A 218 -19.75 -14.61 7.95
N ILE A 219 -20.61 -13.90 8.69
CA ILE A 219 -22.02 -13.76 8.35
C ILE A 219 -22.16 -12.60 7.35
N GLU A 220 -22.72 -12.87 6.18
CA GLU A 220 -23.03 -11.85 5.19
C GLU A 220 -24.22 -10.98 5.65
N SER A 221 -24.06 -9.67 5.57
CA SER A 221 -25.16 -8.72 5.71
C SER A 221 -25.54 -8.17 4.34
N PRO A 222 -26.74 -8.48 3.81
CA PRO A 222 -27.18 -8.02 2.49
C PRO A 222 -27.18 -6.49 2.36
N LEU A 223 -27.60 -5.78 3.41
CA LEU A 223 -27.63 -4.32 3.44
C LEU A 223 -26.23 -3.71 3.33
N VAL A 224 -25.26 -4.28 4.07
CA VAL A 224 -23.87 -3.81 4.02
C VAL A 224 -23.27 -4.12 2.65
N ARG A 225 -23.50 -5.32 2.11
CA ARG A 225 -23.04 -5.68 0.78
C ARG A 225 -23.60 -4.74 -0.29
N GLU A 226 -24.90 -4.49 -0.25
CA GLU A 226 -25.55 -3.58 -1.20
C GLU A 226 -24.96 -2.17 -1.10
N PHE A 227 -24.79 -1.64 0.12
CA PHE A 227 -24.15 -0.35 0.33
C PHE A 227 -22.74 -0.32 -0.27
N LEU A 228 -21.88 -1.29 0.07
CA LEU A 228 -20.50 -1.32 -0.42
C LEU A 228 -20.43 -1.45 -1.95
N LEU A 229 -21.37 -2.17 -2.57
CA LEU A 229 -21.39 -2.39 -4.03
C LEU A 229 -22.06 -1.28 -4.82
N LYS A 230 -23.04 -0.57 -4.25
CA LYS A 230 -23.90 0.37 -5.01
C LYS A 230 -23.82 1.83 -4.56
N ALA A 231 -23.36 2.13 -3.35
CA ALA A 231 -23.31 3.51 -2.86
C ALA A 231 -22.46 4.41 -3.78
N LYS A 232 -22.94 5.62 -4.04
CA LYS A 232 -22.18 6.60 -4.85
C LYS A 232 -21.04 7.18 -4.02
N TYR A 233 -19.84 7.18 -4.58
CA TYR A 233 -18.68 7.87 -4.04
C TYR A 233 -18.30 9.05 -4.94
N LEU A 234 -17.51 9.96 -4.38
CA LEU A 234 -16.89 11.07 -5.08
C LEU A 234 -15.53 10.64 -5.61
N GLU A 235 -15.18 11.07 -6.82
CA GLU A 235 -13.83 10.89 -7.35
C GLU A 235 -12.84 11.86 -6.69
N ASP A 236 -11.54 11.72 -6.97
CA ASP A 236 -10.47 12.46 -6.30
C ASP A 236 -10.65 13.99 -6.34
N THR A 237 -10.97 14.54 -7.51
CA THR A 237 -11.14 15.98 -7.70
C THR A 237 -12.30 16.54 -6.90
N GLU A 238 -13.44 15.85 -6.93
CA GLU A 238 -14.65 16.24 -6.18
C GLU A 238 -14.40 16.13 -4.68
N SER A 239 -13.81 15.01 -4.24
CA SER A 239 -13.43 14.78 -2.84
C SER A 239 -12.52 15.89 -2.31
N PHE A 240 -11.54 16.32 -3.12
CA PHE A 240 -10.64 17.40 -2.75
C PHE A 240 -11.38 18.74 -2.66
N PHE A 241 -12.24 19.06 -3.62
CA PHE A 241 -13.06 20.27 -3.59
C PHE A 241 -13.97 20.33 -2.35
N PHE A 242 -14.69 19.24 -2.03
CA PHE A 242 -15.49 19.15 -0.82
C PHE A 242 -14.63 19.33 0.44
N SER A 243 -13.45 18.74 0.48
CA SER A 243 -12.56 18.93 1.63
C SER A 243 -12.15 20.39 1.84
N GLN A 244 -11.93 21.18 0.76
CA GLN A 244 -11.60 22.60 0.85
C GLN A 244 -12.78 23.42 1.37
N LYS A 245 -14.00 23.08 0.93
CA LYS A 245 -15.22 23.70 1.46
C LYS A 245 -15.38 23.41 2.96
N THR A 246 -15.14 22.17 3.37
CA THR A 246 -15.30 21.70 4.75
C THR A 246 -14.24 22.25 5.71
N GLU A 247 -12.98 22.32 5.26
CA GLU A 247 -11.88 22.97 5.98
C GLU A 247 -11.03 23.80 5.00
N PRO A 248 -11.32 25.11 4.86
CA PRO A 248 -10.57 25.98 3.95
C PRO A 248 -9.14 26.21 4.43
N ASN A 249 -8.23 26.49 3.49
CA ASN A 249 -6.84 26.80 3.83
C ASN A 249 -6.77 28.12 4.61
N MET A 250 -6.36 28.06 5.88
CA MET A 250 -6.22 29.22 6.78
C MET A 250 -5.33 30.32 6.18
N ASN A 251 -4.33 29.97 5.38
CA ASN A 251 -3.44 30.96 4.76
C ASN A 251 -4.13 31.84 3.72
N LEU A 252 -5.06 31.33 2.92
CA LEU A 252 -5.81 32.18 1.99
C LEU A 252 -6.82 33.05 2.74
N GLN A 253 -7.52 32.51 3.73
CA GLN A 253 -8.54 33.30 4.44
C GLN A 253 -7.94 34.46 5.24
N ASN A 254 -6.76 34.29 5.82
CA ASN A 254 -6.08 35.39 6.51
C ASN A 254 -5.56 36.43 5.51
N THR A 255 -5.01 36.02 4.36
CA THR A 255 -4.58 36.97 3.32
C THR A 255 -5.78 37.71 2.72
N THR A 256 -6.88 37.02 2.39
CA THR A 256 -8.08 37.64 1.82
C THR A 256 -8.80 38.50 2.86
N ARG A 257 -8.90 38.10 4.13
CA ARG A 257 -9.46 38.96 5.18
C ARG A 257 -8.59 40.17 5.46
N THR A 258 -7.27 40.02 5.47
CA THR A 258 -6.34 41.15 5.66
C THR A 258 -6.37 42.07 4.44
N PHE A 259 -6.45 41.53 3.23
CA PHE A 259 -6.57 42.29 2.00
C PHE A 259 -7.92 43.03 1.88
N LEU A 260 -9.03 42.38 2.22
CA LEU A 260 -10.37 43.00 2.27
C LEU A 260 -10.45 44.06 3.36
N ARG A 261 -9.92 43.79 4.56
CA ARG A 261 -9.86 44.76 5.65
C ARG A 261 -8.98 45.97 5.30
N ASN A 262 -7.89 45.74 4.57
CA ASN A 262 -7.04 46.82 4.07
C ASN A 262 -7.70 47.62 2.93
N LEU A 263 -8.50 46.98 2.07
CA LEU A 263 -9.30 47.67 1.04
C LEU A 263 -10.45 48.49 1.65
N GLU A 264 -11.15 47.96 2.64
CA GLU A 264 -12.19 48.68 3.40
C GLU A 264 -11.61 49.91 4.12
N MET A 265 -10.41 49.76 4.72
CA MET A 265 -9.68 50.87 5.34
C MET A 265 -9.17 51.90 4.33
N MET A 266 -8.86 51.49 3.09
CA MET A 266 -8.38 52.40 2.03
C MET A 266 -9.52 53.07 1.23
N HIS A 267 -10.77 52.61 1.34
CA HIS A 267 -11.90 53.18 0.60
C HIS A 267 -12.90 53.95 1.46
N GLY A 268 -12.70 54.02 2.79
CA GLY A 268 -13.41 54.99 3.64
C GLY A 268 -14.93 54.98 3.49
N ILE A 269 -15.54 53.80 3.34
CA ILE A 269 -17.00 53.68 3.36
C ILE A 269 -17.40 53.36 4.80
N GLN A 270 -17.83 54.40 5.53
CA GLN A 270 -18.65 54.27 6.74
C GLN A 270 -20.07 53.82 6.37
#